data_AF-A0A059KWQ4-F1
#
_entry.id   AF-A0A059KWQ4-F1
#
_cell.length_a   1.000
_cell.length_b   1.000
_cell.length_c   1.000
_cell.angle_alpha   90.00
_cell.angle_beta   90.00
_cell.angle_gamma   90.00
#
_symmetry.space_group_name_H-M   'P 1'
#
loop_
_entity.id
_entity.type
_entity.pdbx_description
1 polymer ?
#
loop_
_entity_poly.entity_id
_entity_poly.type
_entity_poly.pdbx_seq_one_letter_code
_entity_poly.pdbx_strand_id
1 'polypeptide(L)' 'MGRLDMIEFKSLEHHLDRSFARAHDEMDDAAMDASESASPEDMQAFNDASQKVATATTLMNEGLRAQHGITKAIIDGFQ' A
#
# COMPACT_ATOMS: atom_id res chain seq x y z
N MET A 1 17.98 4.60 18.94
CA MET A 1 17.03 4.84 17.83
C MET A 1 16.35 6.17 18.07
N GLY A 2 16.52 7.12 17.15
CA GLY A 2 16.24 8.54 17.38
C GLY A 2 14.84 8.93 16.91
N ARG A 3 14.30 10.03 17.46
CA ARG A 3 12.99 10.62 17.12
C ARG A 3 12.75 10.84 15.60
N LEU A 4 13.82 10.86 14.81
CA LEU A 4 13.80 10.97 13.35
C LEU A 4 13.32 9.67 12.66
N ASP A 5 13.74 8.50 13.12
CA ASP A 5 13.36 7.20 12.52
C ASP A 5 11.84 6.97 12.57
N MET A 6 11.21 7.43 13.66
CA MET A 6 9.76 7.36 13.86
C MET A 6 8.98 8.33 12.96
N ILE A 7 9.56 9.48 12.60
CA ILE A 7 8.94 10.48 11.73
C ILE A 7 9.00 10.01 10.28
N GLU A 8 10.14 9.47 9.85
CA GLU A 8 10.32 8.86 8.52
C GLU A 8 9.34 7.70 8.32
N PHE A 9 9.19 6.83 9.33
CA PHE A 9 8.23 5.72 9.27
C PHE A 9 6.79 6.19 9.11
N LYS A 10 6.35 7.19 9.88
CA LYS A 10 4.99 7.76 9.75
C LYS A 10 4.76 8.42 8.39
N SER A 11 5.79 9.05 7.83
CA SER A 11 5.71 9.62 6.48
C SER A 11 5.56 8.52 5.42
N LEU A 12 6.27 7.41 5.57
CA LEU A 12 6.14 6.23 4.72
C LEU A 12 4.75 5.60 4.83
N GLU A 13 4.26 5.39 6.06
CA GLU A 13 2.92 4.86 6.33
C GLU A 13 1.84 5.71 5.65
N HIS A 14 1.91 7.03 5.81
CA HIS A 14 0.97 7.98 5.19
C HIS A 14 1.03 7.98 3.66
N HIS A 15 2.23 7.79 3.09
CA HIS A 15 2.39 7.68 1.65
C HIS A 15 1.83 6.36 1.12
N LEU A 16 2.05 5.25 1.83
CA LEU A 16 1.52 3.93 1.49
C LEU A 16 -0.01 3.91 1.58
N ASP A 17 -0.59 4.48 2.63
CA ASP A 17 -2.04 4.59 2.79
C ASP A 17 -2.68 5.38 1.63
N ARG A 18 -2.10 6.52 1.29
CA ARG A 18 -2.58 7.34 0.17
C ARG A 18 -2.42 6.65 -1.19
N SER A 19 -1.35 5.88 -1.36
CA SER A 19 -1.10 5.11 -2.58
C SER A 19 -2.05 3.91 -2.70
N PHE A 20 -2.35 3.25 -1.58
CA PHE A 20 -3.32 2.16 -1.50
C PHE A 20 -4.73 2.65 -1.81
N ALA A 21 -5.19 3.73 -1.17
CA ALA A 21 -6.50 4.32 -1.41
C ALA A 21 -6.68 4.69 -2.89
N ARG A 22 -5.67 5.37 -3.46
CA ARG A 22 -5.69 5.73 -4.88
C ARG A 22 -5.70 4.51 -5.81
N ALA A 23 -4.87 3.50 -5.54
CA ALA A 23 -4.84 2.30 -6.37
C ALA A 23 -6.16 1.53 -6.30
N HIS A 24 -6.81 1.53 -5.14
CA HIS A 24 -8.12 0.90 -4.95
C HIS A 24 -9.21 1.65 -5.71
N ASP A 25 -9.24 2.98 -5.65
CA ASP A 25 -10.17 3.80 -6.45
C ASP A 25 -9.95 3.59 -7.95
N GLU A 26 -8.68 3.60 -8.42
CA GLU A 26 -8.34 3.32 -9.82
C GLU A 26 -8.79 1.91 -10.27
N MET A 27 -8.75 0.91 -9.37
CA MET A 27 -9.21 -0.45 -9.65
C MET A 27 -10.73 -0.54 -9.70
N ASP A 28 -11.43 0.16 -8.81
CA ASP A 28 -12.89 0.18 -8.76
C ASP A 28 -13.45 0.86 -10.02
N ASP A 29 -12.89 2.01 -10.41
CA ASP A 29 -13.23 2.70 -11.65
C ASP A 29 -13.00 1.79 -12.88
N ALA A 30 -11.82 1.15 -12.96
CA ALA A 30 -11.50 0.24 -14.07
C ALA A 30 -12.40 -1.01 -14.09
N ALA A 31 -12.85 -1.48 -12.92
CA ALA A 31 -13.79 -2.60 -12.82
C ALA A 31 -15.19 -2.20 -13.32
N MET A 32 -15.64 -0.98 -13.03
CA MET A 32 -16.89 -0.44 -13.56
C MET A 32 -16.82 -0.29 -15.07
N ASP A 33 -15.75 0.33 -15.58
CA ASP A 33 -15.55 0.51 -17.03
C ASP A 33 -15.50 -0.85 -17.75
N ALA A 34 -14.73 -1.81 -17.26
CA ALA A 34 -14.65 -3.16 -17.83
C ALA A 34 -15.95 -3.98 -17.67
N SER A 35 -16.82 -3.62 -16.73
CA SER A 35 -18.14 -4.24 -16.59
C SER A 35 -19.14 -3.66 -17.60
N GLU A 36 -19.02 -2.38 -17.93
CA GLU A 36 -19.87 -1.72 -18.94
C GLU A 36 -19.39 -2.00 -20.37
N SER A 37 -18.09 -2.24 -20.52
CA SER A 37 -17.40 -2.42 -21.79
C SER A 37 -16.66 -3.76 -21.83
N ALA A 38 -16.98 -4.60 -22.83
CA ALA A 38 -16.24 -5.84 -23.09
C ALA A 38 -14.96 -5.61 -23.91
N SER A 39 -14.38 -4.39 -23.87
CA SER A 39 -13.18 -4.07 -24.64
C SER A 39 -11.95 -4.76 -24.03
N PRO A 40 -11.03 -5.29 -24.86
CA PRO A 40 -9.74 -5.79 -24.39
C PRO A 40 -8.93 -4.73 -23.63
N GLU A 41 -9.06 -3.46 -23.99
CA GLU A 41 -8.37 -2.34 -23.38
C GLU A 41 -8.81 -2.11 -21.92
N ASP A 42 -10.11 -2.18 -21.64
CA ASP A 42 -10.64 -2.01 -20.29
C ASP A 42 -10.30 -3.21 -19.40
N MET A 43 -10.30 -4.43 -19.97
CA MET A 43 -9.82 -5.62 -19.26
C MET A 43 -8.33 -5.51 -18.90
N GLN A 44 -7.50 -4.92 -19.78
CA GLN A 44 -6.10 -4.65 -19.48
C GLN A 44 -5.94 -3.58 -18.39
N ALA A 45 -6.69 -2.49 -18.46
CA ALA A 45 -6.69 -1.44 -17.45
C ALA A 45 -7.07 -1.98 -16.06
N PHE A 46 -8.10 -2.82 -15.99
CA PHE A 46 -8.49 -3.51 -14.76
C PHE A 46 -7.39 -4.42 -14.22
N ASN A 47 -6.71 -5.17 -15.10
CA ASN A 47 -5.61 -6.05 -14.70
C ASN A 47 -4.43 -5.25 -14.12
N ASP A 48 -4.03 -4.17 -14.79
CA ASP A 48 -2.97 -3.28 -14.34
C ASP A 48 -3.31 -2.63 -13.00
N ALA A 49 -4.54 -2.15 -12.84
CA ALA A 49 -5.01 -1.58 -11.58
C ALA A 49 -5.04 -2.62 -10.45
N SER A 50 -5.49 -3.84 -10.73
CA SER A 50 -5.47 -4.96 -9.78
C SER A 50 -4.05 -5.30 -9.32
N GLN A 51 -3.07 -5.30 -10.23
CA GLN A 51 -1.66 -5.50 -9.87
C GLN A 51 -1.14 -4.38 -8.97
N LYS A 52 -1.47 -3.12 -9.26
CA LYS A 52 -1.09 -1.98 -8.40
C LYS A 52 -1.64 -2.13 -6.98
N VAL A 53 -2.91 -2.54 -6.83
CA VAL A 53 -3.51 -2.80 -5.51
C VAL A 53 -2.79 -3.94 -4.79
N ALA A 54 -2.46 -5.03 -5.49
CA ALA A 54 -1.72 -6.14 -4.90
C ALA A 54 -0.32 -5.72 -4.41
N THR A 55 0.40 -4.91 -5.19
CA THR A 55 1.69 -4.34 -4.79
C THR A 55 1.54 -3.42 -3.58
N ALA A 56 0.59 -2.47 -3.61
CA ALA A 56 0.35 -1.55 -2.50
C ALA A 56 0.00 -2.29 -1.20
N THR A 57 -0.83 -3.34 -1.28
CA THR A 57 -1.18 -4.20 -0.15
C THR A 57 0.04 -4.92 0.43
N THR A 58 0.92 -5.41 -0.44
CA THR A 58 2.15 -6.09 -0.01
C THR A 58 3.05 -5.13 0.76
N LEU A 59 3.30 -3.94 0.21
CA LEU A 59 4.13 -2.91 0.83
C LEU A 59 3.54 -2.42 2.16
N MET A 60 2.22 -2.25 2.25
CA MET A 60 1.52 -1.90 3.50
C MET A 60 1.78 -2.95 4.59
N ASN A 61 1.62 -4.24 4.25
CA ASN A 61 1.85 -5.33 5.19
C ASN A 61 3.32 -5.44 5.64
N GLU A 62 4.27 -5.23 4.73
CA GLU A 62 5.69 -5.18 5.07
C GLU A 62 6.03 -3.98 5.95
N GLY A 63 5.44 -2.81 5.68
CA GLY A 63 5.56 -1.61 6.52
C GLY A 63 5.10 -1.86 7.96
N LEU A 64 3.93 -2.48 8.14
CA LEU A 64 3.42 -2.85 9.47
C LEU A 64 4.35 -3.83 10.21
N ARG A 65 4.92 -4.81 9.48
CA ARG A 65 5.90 -5.74 10.07
C ARG A 65 7.18 -5.03 10.48
N ALA A 66 7.68 -4.11 9.68
CA ALA A 66 8.84 -3.29 10.00
C ALA A 66 8.59 -2.43 11.24
N GLN A 67 7.42 -1.80 11.36
CA GLN A 67 7.01 -1.04 12.55
C GLN A 67 7.07 -1.88 13.81
N HIS A 68 6.49 -3.08 13.74
CA HIS A 68 6.43 -3.99 14.86
C HIS A 68 7.84 -4.45 15.26
N GLY A 69 8.70 -4.75 14.28
CA GLY A 69 10.10 -5.09 14.49
C GLY A 69 10.90 -3.97 15.17
N ILE A 70 10.75 -2.72 14.71
CA ILE A 70 11.38 -1.55 15.33
C ILE A 70 10.90 -1.37 16.77
N THR A 71 9.59 -1.46 17.00
CA THR A 71 8.98 -1.34 18.33
C THR A 71 9.55 -2.39 19.28
N LYS A 72 9.60 -3.65 18.83
CA LYS A 72 10.17 -4.75 19.60
C LYS A 72 11.65 -4.52 19.91
N ALA A 73 12.46 -4.11 18.92
CA ALA A 73 13.88 -3.84 19.12
C ALA A 73 14.15 -2.69 20.11
N ILE A 74 13.28 -1.67 20.16
CA ILE A 74 13.34 -0.62 21.18
C ILE A 74 13.08 -1.19 22.57
N ILE A 75 12.02 -2.01 22.73
CA ILE A 75 11.68 -2.64 24.02
C ILE A 75 12.81 -3.56 24.49
N ASP A 76 13.29 -4.43 23.61
CA ASP A 76 14.34 -5.42 23.92
C ASP A 76 15.69 -4.73 24.19
N GLY A 77 15.99 -3.60 23.54
CA GLY A 77 17.21 -2.82 23.74
C GLY A 77 17.20 -1.91 24.98
N PHE A 78 16.07 -1.75 25.66
CA PHE A 78 15.93 -1.00 26.91
C PHE A 78 16.04 -1.90 28.16
N GLN A 79 16.21 -3.22 27.99
CA GLN A 79 16.43 -4.19 29.07
C GLN A 79 17.90 -4.27 29.49
#